data_AF-A0A6F8SHP8-F1
#
_entry.id   AF-A0A6F8SHP8-F1
#
_cell.length_a   1.000
_cell.length_b   1.000
_cell.length_c   1.000
_cell.angle_alpha   90.00
_cell.angle_beta   90.00
_cell.angle_gamma   90.00
#
_symmetry.space_group_name_H-M   'P 1'
#
loop_
_entity.id
_entity.type
_entity.pdbx_description
1 polymer ?
#
loop_
_entity_poly.entity_id
_entity_poly.type
_entity_poly.pdbx_seq_one_letter_code
_entity_poly.pdbx_strand_id
1 'polypeptide(L)'
;MPIIPRLDRVMADRKMSVNELSQRIDISPVNISRMRRGHIKAVRFSTMERICEVLQCQPGDLFEYVSPEPGTDEAVELDAIINRPIEEPARKPIGAVSRIPVNVAN
;
A
#
# COMPACT_ATOMS: atom_id res chain seq x y z
N MET A 1 11.55 -0.91 4.78
CA MET A 1 11.65 0.47 5.34
C MET A 1 11.84 0.36 6.86
N PRO A 2 12.88 0.94 7.50
CA PRO A 2 13.24 0.56 8.88
C PRO A 2 12.37 1.20 9.97
N ILE A 3 11.44 2.09 9.61
CA ILE A 3 10.48 2.68 10.54
C ILE A 3 9.10 2.12 10.20
N ILE A 4 8.48 1.44 11.16
CA ILE A 4 7.15 0.86 10.99
C ILE A 4 6.14 1.61 11.88
N PRO A 5 5.07 2.15 11.31
CA PRO A 5 3.99 2.73 12.09
C PRO A 5 3.26 1.66 12.92
N ARG A 6 2.87 2.03 14.15
CA ARG A 6 2.12 1.22 15.13
C ARG A 6 0.75 1.81 15.44
N LEU A 7 0.21 2.58 14.49
CA LEU A 7 -1.10 3.21 14.64
C LEU A 7 -2.22 2.18 14.83
N ASP A 8 -2.11 1.00 14.20
CA ASP A 8 -3.04 -0.12 14.39
C ASP A 8 -3.17 -0.55 15.85
N ARG A 9 -2.05 -0.73 16.55
CA ARG A 9 -2.00 -1.11 17.97
C ARG A 9 -2.66 -0.05 18.84
N VAL A 10 -2.24 1.21 18.68
CA VAL A 10 -2.79 2.32 19.49
C VAL A 10 -4.29 2.47 19.25
N MET A 11 -4.76 2.36 18.01
CA MET A 11 -6.19 2.41 17.70
C MET A 11 -6.97 1.24 18.32
N ALA A 12 -6.42 0.03 18.30
CA ALA A 12 -7.03 -1.14 18.92
C ALA A 12 -7.18 -0.97 20.44
N ASP A 13 -6.12 -0.48 21.10
CA ASP A 13 -6.13 -0.21 22.55
C ASP A 13 -7.19 0.83 22.93
N ARG A 14 -7.43 1.82 22.05
CA ARG A 14 -8.47 2.86 22.23
C ARG A 14 -9.84 2.47 21.68
N LYS A 15 -9.99 1.29 21.10
CA LYS A 15 -11.21 0.80 20.43
C LYS A 15 -11.74 1.77 19.37
N MET A 16 -10.84 2.47 18.67
CA MET A 16 -11.21 3.50 17.69
C MET A 16 -11.11 2.94 16.26
N SER A 17 -12.14 3.21 15.44
CA SER A 17 -12.14 2.80 14.04
C SER A 17 -11.39 3.79 13.14
N VAL A 18 -11.00 3.35 11.93
CA VAL A 18 -10.38 4.23 10.92
C VAL A 18 -11.30 5.38 10.52
N ASN A 19 -12.59 5.10 10.36
CA ASN A 19 -13.57 6.12 9.99
C ASN A 19 -13.74 7.16 11.11
N GLU A 20 -13.79 6.70 12.36
CA GLU A 20 -13.90 7.59 13.52
C GLU A 20 -12.67 8.49 13.68
N LEU A 21 -11.46 7.91 13.63
CA LEU A 21 -10.22 8.70 13.72
C LEU A 21 -10.14 9.71 12.59
N SER A 22 -10.46 9.29 11.36
CA SER A 22 -10.52 10.13 10.17
C SER A 22 -11.41 11.36 10.35
N GLN A 23 -12.62 11.17 10.90
CA GLN A 23 -13.56 12.26 11.19
C GLN A 23 -13.02 13.20 12.27
N ARG A 24 -12.42 12.66 13.34
CA ARG A 24 -11.91 13.46 14.47
C ARG A 24 -10.74 14.36 14.10
N ILE A 25 -9.86 13.94 13.18
CA ILE A 25 -8.65 14.70 12.82
C ILE A 25 -8.72 15.38 11.44
N ASP A 26 -9.86 15.26 10.76
CA ASP A 26 -10.13 15.81 9.43
C ASP A 26 -9.11 15.37 8.37
N ILE A 27 -8.91 14.04 8.26
CA ILE A 27 -8.02 13.42 7.26
C ILE A 27 -8.77 12.28 6.60
N SER A 28 -8.56 12.06 5.29
CA SER A 28 -9.27 11.01 4.57
C SER A 28 -9.04 9.61 5.18
N PRO A 29 -10.07 8.74 5.22
CA PRO A 29 -9.95 7.38 5.73
C PRO A 29 -8.89 6.56 4.99
N VAL A 30 -8.69 6.86 3.70
CA VAL A 30 -7.66 6.24 2.86
C VAL A 30 -6.25 6.55 3.38
N ASN A 31 -5.98 7.79 3.77
CA ASN A 31 -4.67 8.19 4.28
C ASN A 31 -4.39 7.55 5.65
N ILE A 32 -5.40 7.48 6.53
CA ILE A 32 -5.30 6.77 7.81
C ILE A 32 -5.07 5.28 7.59
N SER A 33 -5.78 4.66 6.64
CA SER A 33 -5.58 3.25 6.28
C SER A 33 -4.18 2.96 5.73
N ARG A 34 -3.58 3.90 4.98
CA ARG A 34 -2.19 3.80 4.52
C ARG A 34 -1.21 3.92 5.68
N MET A 35 -1.40 4.90 6.57
CA MET A 35 -0.57 5.08 7.76
C MET A 35 -0.61 3.85 8.66
N ARG A 36 -1.81 3.35 8.95
CA ARG A 36 -2.04 2.15 9.76
C ARG A 36 -1.32 0.91 9.23
N ARG A 37 -1.22 0.76 7.91
CA ARG A 37 -0.56 -0.38 7.26
C ARG A 37 0.93 -0.15 6.95
N GLY A 38 1.50 0.99 7.34
CA GLY A 38 2.90 1.30 7.05
C GLY A 38 3.20 1.77 5.62
N HIS A 39 2.19 2.06 4.80
CA HIS A 39 2.36 2.50 3.41
C HIS A 39 2.48 4.03 3.26
N ILE A 40 3.03 4.72 4.27
CA ILE A 40 3.27 6.17 4.21
C ILE A 40 4.76 6.45 4.09
N LYS A 41 5.09 7.51 3.34
CA LYS A 41 6.47 7.99 3.20
C LYS A 41 6.81 9.09 4.20
N ALA A 42 5.81 9.87 4.60
CA ALA A 42 5.96 11.01 5.49
C ALA A 42 4.64 11.29 6.22
N VAL A 43 4.76 12.00 7.33
CA VAL A 43 3.63 12.50 8.13
C VAL A 43 3.97 13.91 8.59
N ARG A 44 3.00 14.83 8.53
CA ARG A 44 3.17 16.20 9.03
C ARG A 44 3.06 16.21 10.55
N PHE A 45 3.84 17.06 11.23
CA PHE A 45 3.72 17.19 12.69
C PHE A 45 2.33 17.61 13.14
N SER A 46 1.63 18.48 12.40
CA SER A 46 0.24 18.83 12.70
C SER A 46 -0.72 17.64 12.65
N THR A 47 -0.47 16.67 11.75
CA THR A 47 -1.21 15.41 11.75
C THR A 47 -0.85 14.56 12.96
N MET A 48 0.45 14.52 13.33
CA MET A 48 0.92 13.79 14.50
C MET A 48 0.27 14.28 15.79
N GLU A 49 0.28 15.60 15.99
CA GLU A 49 -0.30 16.30 17.13
C GLU A 49 -1.77 15.91 17.31
N ARG A 50 -2.58 16.07 16.25
CA ARG A 50 -4.00 15.68 16.28
C ARG A 50 -4.22 14.21 16.60
N ILE A 51 -3.39 13.31 16.05
CA ILE A 51 -3.48 11.88 16.36
C ILE A 51 -3.17 11.64 17.84
N CYS A 52 -2.10 12.24 18.35
CA CYS A 52 -1.67 12.11 19.75
C CYS A 52 -2.74 12.65 20.72
N GLU A 53 -3.34 13.79 20.40
CA GLU A 53 -4.45 14.36 21.16
C GLU A 53 -5.69 13.44 21.15
N VAL A 54 -6.12 12.96 19.98
CA VAL A 54 -7.33 12.14 19.87
C VAL A 54 -7.16 10.77 20.50
N LEU A 55 -5.99 10.14 20.32
CA LEU A 55 -5.71 8.80 20.84
C LEU A 55 -5.08 8.81 22.23
N GLN A 56 -4.78 9.98 22.79
CA GLN A 56 -4.10 10.12 24.08
C GLN A 56 -2.85 9.23 24.14
N CYS A 57 -1.95 9.46 23.19
CA CYS A 57 -0.69 8.73 23.05
C CYS A 57 0.48 9.69 22.78
N GLN A 58 1.68 9.17 22.77
CA GLN A 58 2.89 9.88 22.38
C GLN A 58 3.34 9.47 20.97
N PRO A 59 4.11 10.31 20.25
CA PRO A 59 4.69 9.93 18.97
C PRO A 59 5.52 8.64 19.02
N GLY A 60 6.19 8.37 20.15
CA GLY A 60 6.95 7.14 20.38
C GLY A 60 6.09 5.87 20.41
N ASP A 61 4.80 5.98 20.70
CA ASP A 61 3.87 4.85 20.66
C ASP A 61 3.46 4.49 19.21
N LEU A 62 3.64 5.43 18.28
CA LEU A 62 3.16 5.33 16.90
C LEU A 62 4.24 4.86 15.92
N PHE A 63 5.51 4.84 16.30
CA PHE A 63 6.60 4.45 15.42
C PHE A 63 7.60 3.55 16.13
N GLU A 64 7.96 2.47 15.45
CA GLU A 64 8.99 1.55 15.89
C GLU A 64 10.10 1.52 14.85
N TYR A 65 11.35 1.66 15.30
CA TYR A 65 12.50 1.40 14.45
C TYR A 65 12.84 -0.09 14.52
N VAL A 66 12.80 -0.76 13.38
CA VAL A 66 13.24 -2.15 13.22
C VAL A 66 14.58 -2.12 12.50
N SER A 67 15.59 -2.64 13.19
CA SER A 67 16.94 -2.73 12.62
C SER A 67 16.90 -3.65 11.39
N PRO A 68 17.45 -3.23 10.24
CA PRO A 68 17.55 -4.12 9.10
C PRO A 68 18.53 -5.24 9.44
N GLU A 69 18.05 -6.48 9.49
CA GLU A 69 18.93 -7.64 9.54
C GLU A 69 19.80 -7.66 8.27
N PRO A 70 21.11 -7.91 8.39
CA PRO A 70 21.98 -8.00 7.22
C PRO A 70 21.49 -9.12 6.30
N GLY A 71 20.98 -8.76 5.12
CA GLY A 71 20.55 -9.69 4.07
C GLY A 71 19.06 -9.72 3.74
N THR A 72 18.21 -8.95 4.43
CA THR A 72 16.78 -8.81 4.08
C THR A 72 16.50 -7.47 3.43
N ASP A 73 16.71 -7.40 2.12
CA ASP A 73 16.35 -6.23 1.33
C ASP A 73 14.98 -6.44 0.69
N GLU A 74 13.94 -5.78 1.24
CA GLU A 74 12.69 -5.50 0.49
C GLU A 74 12.97 -4.73 -0.82
N ALA A 75 14.16 -4.12 -0.96
CA ALA A 75 14.64 -3.51 -2.20
C ALA A 75 15.15 -4.54 -3.23
N VAL A 76 15.72 -5.67 -2.79
CA VAL A 76 16.22 -6.74 -3.67
C VAL A 76 15.05 -7.50 -4.30
N GLU A 77 13.93 -7.66 -3.59
CA GLU A 77 12.74 -8.30 -4.15
C GLU A 77 12.09 -7.48 -5.27
N LEU A 78 12.08 -6.14 -5.14
CA LEU A 78 11.52 -5.27 -6.18
C LEU A 78 12.43 -5.19 -7.42
N ASP A 79 13.75 -5.12 -7.24
CA ASP A 79 14.71 -5.17 -8.34
C ASP A 79 14.72 -6.54 -9.04
N ALA A 80 14.53 -7.65 -8.30
CA ALA A 80 14.41 -8.99 -8.87
C ALA A 80 13.11 -9.17 -9.66
N ILE A 81 12.02 -8.50 -9.27
CA ILE A 81 10.76 -8.51 -10.01
C ILE A 81 10.84 -7.63 -11.26
N ILE A 82 11.41 -6.43 -11.15
CA ILE A 82 11.50 -5.45 -12.26
C ILE A 82 12.50 -5.92 -13.34
N ASN A 83 13.63 -6.50 -12.93
CA ASN A 83 14.69 -6.93 -13.86
C ASN A 83 14.60 -8.42 -14.24
N ARG A 84 13.50 -9.10 -13.90
CA ARG A 84 13.27 -10.47 -14.38
C ARG A 84 13.13 -10.44 -15.92
N PRO A 85 13.84 -11.31 -16.66
CA PRO A 85 13.61 -11.45 -18.09
C PRO A 85 12.14 -11.78 -18.35
N ILE A 86 11.46 -10.92 -19.11
CA ILE A 86 10.13 -11.25 -19.63
C ILE A 86 10.37 -12.30 -20.72
N GLU A 87 10.15 -13.57 -20.41
CA GLU A 87 10.03 -14.58 -21.47
C GLU A 87 8.80 -14.23 -22.29
N GLU A 88 9.03 -13.76 -23.52
CA GLU A 88 7.97 -13.41 -24.45
C GLU A 88 7.18 -14.69 -24.75
N PRO A 89 5.87 -14.75 -24.44
CA PRO A 89 5.11 -15.97 -24.67
C PRO A 89 5.12 -16.26 -26.17
N ALA A 90 5.55 -17.47 -26.54
CA ALA A 90 5.61 -17.92 -27.92
C ALA A 90 4.27 -17.62 -28.60
N ARG A 91 4.25 -16.62 -29.49
CA ARG A 91 3.04 -16.24 -30.23
C ARG A 91 2.62 -17.43 -31.07
N LYS A 92 1.52 -18.08 -30.67
CA LYS A 92 0.87 -19.07 -31.53
C LYS A 92 0.39 -18.34 -32.78
N PRO A 93 0.69 -18.83 -33.99
CA PRO A 93 0.23 -18.18 -35.21
C PRO A 93 -1.30 -18.08 -35.17
N ILE A 94 -1.81 -16.88 -35.39
CA ILE A 94 -3.25 -16.64 -35.54
C ILE A 94 -3.68 -17.44 -36.78
N GLY A 95 -4.49 -18.47 -36.56
CA GLY A 95 -4.95 -19.35 -37.63
C GLY A 95 -5.59 -18.56 -38.77
N ALA A 96 -5.38 -19.02 -40.01
CA ALA A 96 -5.89 -18.38 -41.20
C ALA A 96 -7.40 -18.14 -41.08
N VAL A 97 -7.82 -16.87 -41.14
CA VAL A 97 -9.23 -16.51 -41.16
C VAL A 97 -9.79 -16.95 -42.52
N SER A 98 -10.54 -18.04 -42.53
CA SER A 98 -11.26 -18.48 -43.73
C SER A 98 -12.27 -17.40 -44.11
N ARG A 99 -12.14 -16.84 -45.32
CA ARG A 99 -13.08 -15.84 -45.83
C ARG A 99 -14.44 -16.51 -45.98
N ILE A 100 -15.41 -16.06 -45.20
CA ILE A 100 -16.81 -16.44 -45.40
C ILE A 100 -17.31 -15.68 -46.63
N PRO A 101 -17.77 -16.36 -47.69
CA PRO A 101 -18.35 -15.68 -48.85
C PRO A 101 -19.66 -15.02 -48.43
N VAL A 102 -19.76 -13.71 -48.65
CA VAL A 102 -21.01 -12.96 -48.45
C VAL A 102 -21.92 -13.29 -49.64
N ASN A 103 -23.00 -14.02 -49.38
CA ASN A 103 -23.96 -14.36 -50.42
C ASN A 103 -24.95 -13.20 -50.57
N VAL A 104 -24.87 -12.49 -51.68
CA VAL A 104 -25.81 -11.41 -52.02
C VAL A 104 -27.03 -12.07 -52.66
N ALA A 105 -28.09 -12.26 -51.89
CA ALA A 105 -29.39 -12.62 -52.42
C ALA A 105 -30.07 -11.35 -52.94
N ASN A 106 -30.45 -11.38 -54.21
CA ASN A 106 -31.12 -10.32 -54.96
C ASN A 106 -32.64 -10.37 -54.74
#